data_AF-A0A7S0PMU8-F1
#
_entry.id   AF-A0A7S0PMU8-F1
#
_cell.length_a   1.000
_cell.length_b   1.000
_cell.length_c   1.000
_cell.angle_alpha   90.00
_cell.angle_beta   90.00
_cell.angle_gamma   90.00
#
_symmetry.space_group_name_H-M   'P 1'
#
loop_
_entity.id
_entity.type
_entity.pdbx_description
1 polymer ?
#
loop_
_entity_poly.entity_id
_entity_poly.type
_entity_poly.pdbx_seq_one_letter_code
_entity_poly.pdbx_strand_id
1 'polypeptide(L)'
;LDTKRAMFPRFYFVSDPTLLEILSLGSDPPSVCPHFQSGLFDSVTAIEFDKEDKYKMLKMFSQQNEEVVFQTFISGEGGHGHLDEKPVIATGNIESWLQALVDGMQDSVKSIIRKAHDEVQTQQLEEFIFGHPAQISLLGIQFMWTNDMQSALTIAKQSKEAMREAFKKQADMLKEMIVITTRTTIGKNDRKNLETCITVHVHQRDTSEELMKKRIKDPADFEWMKQC
;
A
#
# COMPACT_ATOMS: atom_id res chain seq x y z
N LEU A 1 4.62 33.43 8.36
CA LEU A 1 4.82 31.97 8.26
C LEU A 1 3.60 31.20 8.75
N ASP A 2 2.96 31.61 9.85
CA ASP A 2 1.81 30.88 10.41
C ASP A 2 0.61 30.75 9.47
N THR A 3 0.31 31.76 8.66
CA THR A 3 -0.73 31.65 7.60
C THR A 3 -0.40 30.55 6.60
N LYS A 4 0.87 30.39 6.21
CA LYS A 4 1.30 29.32 5.29
C LYS A 4 1.18 27.95 5.94
N ARG A 5 1.55 27.83 7.23
CA ARG A 5 1.35 26.61 8.02
C ARG A 5 -0.11 26.22 8.18
N ALA A 6 -1.00 27.20 8.35
CA ALA A 6 -2.44 26.95 8.41
C ALA A 6 -3.00 26.44 7.07
N MET A 7 -2.45 26.90 5.94
CA MET A 7 -2.84 26.44 4.60
C MET A 7 -2.30 25.04 4.27
N PHE A 8 -1.08 24.71 4.71
CA PHE A 8 -0.49 23.38 4.57
C PHE A 8 0.14 22.91 5.89
N PRO A 9 -0.62 22.18 6.73
CA PRO A 9 -0.21 21.81 8.09
C PRO A 9 1.10 21.01 8.19
N ARG A 10 1.55 20.35 7.13
CA ARG A 10 2.84 19.65 7.14
C ARG A 10 4.03 20.60 7.36
N PHE A 11 3.87 21.89 7.08
CA PHE A 11 4.88 22.91 7.42
C PHE A 11 5.11 23.12 8.92
N TYR A 12 4.26 22.57 9.81
CA TYR A 12 4.55 22.56 11.24
C TYR A 12 5.71 21.63 11.63
N PHE A 13 6.04 20.65 10.79
CA PHE A 13 7.14 19.71 11.02
C PHE A 13 8.48 20.18 10.43
N VAL A 14 8.47 21.34 9.77
CA VAL A 14 9.65 21.91 9.10
C VAL A 14 10.17 23.09 9.90
N SER A 15 11.49 23.16 10.07
CA SER A 15 12.14 24.29 10.75
C SER A 15 11.93 25.62 10.01
N ASP A 16 11.88 26.74 10.72
CA ASP A 16 11.66 28.07 10.12
C ASP A 16 12.64 28.39 8.97
N PRO A 17 13.96 28.14 9.08
CA PRO A 17 14.89 28.39 7.98
C PRO A 17 14.58 27.54 6.74
N THR A 18 14.35 26.23 6.93
CA THR A 18 14.02 25.32 5.82
C THR A 18 12.69 25.67 5.19
N LEU A 19 11.70 26.10 5.97
CA LEU A 19 10.42 26.54 5.44
C LEU A 19 10.57 27.78 4.57
N LEU A 20 11.39 28.76 4.97
CA LEU A 20 11.66 29.94 4.14
C LEU A 20 12.33 29.57 2.80
N GLU A 21 13.27 28.63 2.83
CA GLU A 21 13.90 28.10 1.62
C GLU A 21 12.89 27.43 0.69
N ILE A 22 12.07 26.52 1.21
CA ILE A 22 10.98 25.85 0.47
C ILE A 22 10.04 26.89 -0.18
N LEU A 23 9.61 27.89 0.59
CA LEU A 23 8.72 28.94 0.09
C LEU A 23 9.37 29.79 -1.01
N SER A 24 10.68 30.03 -0.92
CA SER A 24 11.43 30.78 -1.95
C SER A 24 11.56 30.02 -3.27
N LEU A 25 11.50 28.69 -3.23
CA LEU A 25 11.57 27.79 -4.38
C LEU A 25 10.20 27.41 -4.94
N GLY A 26 9.10 27.89 -4.35
CA GLY A 26 7.75 27.41 -4.64
C GLY A 26 7.23 27.58 -6.06
N SER A 27 7.88 28.42 -6.87
CA SER A 27 7.60 28.57 -8.30
C SER A 27 8.32 27.55 -9.18
N ASP A 28 9.22 26.74 -8.61
CA ASP A 28 9.97 25.69 -9.31
C ASP A 28 9.83 24.34 -8.57
N PRO A 29 8.75 23.57 -8.83
CA PRO A 29 8.47 22.34 -8.10
C PRO A 29 9.64 21.33 -8.03
N PRO A 30 10.43 21.10 -9.10
CA PRO A 30 11.60 20.22 -9.02
C PRO A 30 12.63 20.65 -7.97
N SER A 31 12.81 21.95 -7.74
CA SER A 31 13.74 22.46 -6.71
C SER A 31 13.23 22.26 -5.28
N VAL A 32 11.94 22.00 -5.09
CA VAL A 32 11.38 21.71 -3.75
C VAL A 32 11.56 20.25 -3.35
N CYS A 33 11.65 19.31 -4.31
CA CYS A 33 11.80 17.88 -4.06
C CYS A 33 12.91 17.50 -3.06
N PRO A 34 14.12 18.10 -3.09
CA PRO A 34 15.17 17.84 -2.10
C PRO A 34 14.74 18.09 -0.64
N HIS A 35 13.73 18.93 -0.42
CA HIS A 35 13.21 19.24 0.92
C HIS A 35 12.07 18.33 1.38
N PHE A 36 11.64 17.35 0.57
CA PHE A 36 10.52 16.47 0.93
C PHE A 36 10.78 15.71 2.23
N GLN A 37 12.01 15.24 2.42
CA GLN A 37 12.44 14.51 3.60
C GLN A 37 12.77 15.42 4.80
N SER A 38 12.65 16.74 4.66
CA SER A 38 12.87 17.71 5.75
C SER A 38 11.65 17.86 6.66
N GLY A 39 10.77 16.86 6.71
CA GLY A 39 9.53 16.85 7.49
C GLY A 39 8.24 17.04 6.69
N LEU A 40 8.29 17.17 5.35
CA LEU A 40 7.08 17.26 4.53
C LEU A 40 6.45 15.89 4.28
N PHE A 41 7.26 14.88 3.98
CA PHE A 41 6.82 13.52 3.65
C PHE A 41 7.74 12.49 4.29
N ASP A 42 7.15 11.43 4.85
CA ASP A 42 7.92 10.32 5.44
C ASP A 42 8.51 9.44 4.34
N SER A 43 7.66 8.94 3.43
CA SER A 43 8.05 7.89 2.49
C SER A 43 8.43 8.37 1.08
N VAL A 44 7.98 9.55 0.65
CA VAL A 44 8.29 10.06 -0.70
C VAL A 44 9.60 10.81 -0.71
N THR A 45 10.53 10.37 -1.56
CA THR A 45 11.88 10.94 -1.68
C THR A 45 12.08 11.72 -2.96
N ALA A 46 11.44 11.30 -4.05
CA ALA A 46 11.58 11.93 -5.36
C ALA A 46 10.29 11.84 -6.17
N ILE A 47 10.21 12.71 -7.17
CA ILE A 47 9.14 12.77 -8.15
C ILE A 47 9.79 12.78 -9.54
N GLU A 48 9.26 11.97 -10.45
CA GLU A 48 9.57 12.08 -11.88
C GLU A 48 8.58 13.06 -12.51
N PHE A 49 9.11 14.08 -13.16
CA PHE A 49 8.36 15.08 -13.90
C PHE A 49 8.36 14.75 -15.39
N ASP A 50 7.37 15.28 -16.10
CA ASP A 50 7.33 15.25 -17.55
C ASP A 50 8.56 15.96 -18.16
N LYS A 51 9.07 15.43 -19.27
CA LYS A 51 10.29 15.94 -19.91
C LYS A 51 10.09 17.32 -20.54
N GLU A 52 8.86 17.63 -20.95
CA GLU A 52 8.51 18.89 -21.61
C GLU A 52 7.84 19.86 -20.63
N ASP A 53 7.16 19.35 -19.59
CA ASP A 53 6.46 20.15 -18.58
C ASP A 53 6.93 19.84 -17.15
N LYS A 54 7.80 20.71 -16.63
CA LYS A 54 8.33 20.60 -15.26
C LYS A 54 7.29 20.77 -14.15
N TYR A 55 6.05 21.15 -14.46
CA TYR A 55 4.95 21.24 -13.49
C TYR A 55 4.12 19.95 -13.45
N LYS A 56 4.29 19.04 -14.39
CA LYS A 56 3.52 17.80 -14.48
C LYS A 56 4.30 16.64 -13.85
N MET A 57 3.80 16.17 -12.71
CA MET A 57 4.36 15.05 -11.95
C MET A 57 3.75 13.74 -12.42
N LEU A 58 4.58 12.79 -12.84
CA LEU A 58 4.17 11.52 -13.42
C LEU A 58 4.21 10.38 -12.40
N LYS A 59 5.27 10.33 -11.58
CA LYS A 59 5.52 9.22 -10.66
C LYS A 59 6.20 9.68 -9.39
N MET A 60 6.04 8.93 -8.32
CA MET A 60 6.73 9.13 -7.05
C MET A 60 7.63 7.94 -6.71
N PHE A 61 8.71 8.22 -5.99
CA PHE A 61 9.66 7.22 -5.52
C PHE A 61 9.75 7.21 -4.01
N SER A 62 9.92 6.01 -3.46
CA SER A 62 10.20 5.82 -2.04
C SER A 62 11.70 5.83 -1.72
N GLN A 63 12.05 5.83 -0.44
CA GLN A 63 13.43 5.61 0.03
C GLN A 63 14.01 4.27 -0.44
N GLN A 64 13.17 3.27 -0.69
CA GLN A 64 13.56 1.95 -1.19
C GLN A 64 13.66 1.90 -2.71
N ASN A 65 13.50 3.04 -3.39
CA ASN A 65 13.43 3.16 -4.84
C ASN A 65 12.26 2.36 -5.45
N GLU A 66 11.16 2.25 -4.69
CA GLU A 66 9.89 1.74 -5.19
C GLU A 66 9.19 2.86 -5.96
N GLU A 67 8.66 2.52 -7.14
CA GLU A 67 8.01 3.46 -8.05
C GLU A 67 6.49 3.32 -7.93
N VAL A 68 5.80 4.47 -7.85
CA VAL A 68 4.34 4.54 -7.96
C VAL A 68 3.95 5.61 -8.96
N VAL A 69 3.26 5.20 -10.02
CA VAL A 69 2.67 6.11 -11.02
C VAL A 69 1.46 6.83 -10.42
N PHE A 70 1.33 8.13 -10.69
CA PHE A 70 0.10 8.86 -10.36
C PHE A 70 -1.04 8.41 -11.27
N GLN A 71 -2.07 7.81 -10.68
CA GLN A 71 -3.10 7.11 -11.44
C GLN A 71 -4.43 7.07 -10.69
N THR A 72 -5.51 6.80 -11.42
CA THR A 72 -6.86 6.66 -10.88
C THR A 72 -7.48 5.35 -11.33
N PHE A 73 -8.29 4.76 -10.47
CA PHE A 73 -9.07 3.58 -10.82
C PHE A 73 -10.32 4.00 -11.61
N ILE A 74 -10.49 3.41 -12.80
CA ILE A 74 -11.68 3.55 -13.63
C ILE A 74 -12.47 2.26 -13.54
N SER A 75 -13.67 2.35 -12.94
CA SER A 75 -14.62 1.25 -12.89
C SER A 75 -15.14 0.94 -14.30
N GLY A 76 -15.05 -0.32 -14.69
CA GLY A 76 -15.71 -0.88 -15.86
C GLY A 76 -17.02 -1.60 -15.50
N GLU A 77 -17.62 -2.22 -16.50
CA GLU A 77 -18.83 -3.02 -16.31
C GLU A 77 -18.52 -4.33 -15.56
N GLY A 78 -19.48 -4.80 -14.75
CA GLY A 78 -19.36 -6.09 -14.05
C GLY A 78 -18.44 -6.10 -12.83
N GLY A 79 -18.01 -4.93 -12.34
CA GLY A 79 -17.15 -4.83 -11.14
C GLY A 79 -15.66 -4.91 -11.42
N HIS A 80 -15.26 -5.09 -12.68
CA HIS A 80 -13.86 -5.00 -13.10
C HIS A 80 -13.48 -3.54 -13.37
N GLY A 81 -12.20 -3.19 -13.25
CA GLY A 81 -11.70 -1.87 -13.63
C GLY A 81 -10.24 -1.89 -14.05
N HIS A 82 -9.75 -0.76 -14.49
CA HIS A 82 -8.33 -0.58 -14.82
C HIS A 82 -7.79 0.71 -14.19
N LEU A 83 -6.48 0.82 -14.16
CA LEU A 83 -5.81 2.05 -13.74
C LEU A 83 -5.52 2.88 -14.98
N ASP A 84 -5.85 4.15 -14.91
CA ASP A 84 -5.51 5.14 -15.93
C ASP A 84 -4.58 6.19 -15.33
N GLU A 85 -3.59 6.63 -16.11
CA GLU A 85 -2.61 7.61 -15.64
C GLU A 85 -3.30 8.95 -15.37
N LYS A 86 -3.03 9.52 -14.20
CA LYS A 86 -3.57 10.81 -13.76
C LYS A 86 -2.47 11.64 -13.13
N PRO A 87 -1.60 12.28 -13.96
CA PRO A 87 -0.52 13.13 -13.49
C PRO A 87 -1.01 14.24 -12.56
N VAL A 88 -0.18 14.61 -11.58
CA VAL A 88 -0.45 15.76 -10.71
C VAL A 88 0.16 17.01 -11.32
N ILE A 89 -0.64 18.07 -11.48
CA ILE A 89 -0.18 19.34 -12.05
C ILE A 89 0.11 20.35 -10.94
N ALA A 90 1.37 20.76 -10.82
CA ALA A 90 1.82 21.72 -9.84
C ALA A 90 1.55 23.16 -10.27
N THR A 91 0.34 23.64 -9.98
CA THR A 91 -0.10 25.00 -10.35
C THR A 91 -0.49 25.83 -9.12
N GLY A 92 -0.28 27.15 -9.23
CA GLY A 92 -0.63 28.09 -8.18
C GLY A 92 0.40 28.18 -7.06
N ASN A 93 -0.07 28.53 -5.86
CA ASN A 93 0.80 28.68 -4.70
C ASN A 93 1.36 27.33 -4.23
N ILE A 94 2.52 27.37 -3.58
CA ILE A 94 3.21 26.18 -3.07
C ILE A 94 2.34 25.29 -2.17
N GLU A 95 1.53 25.89 -1.31
CA GLU A 95 0.61 25.15 -0.46
C GLU A 95 -0.45 24.40 -1.26
N SER A 96 -0.94 25.01 -2.34
CA SER A 96 -1.97 24.44 -3.21
C SER A 96 -1.44 23.25 -3.99
N TRP A 97 -0.26 23.38 -4.61
CA TRP A 97 0.28 22.25 -5.36
C TRP A 97 0.87 21.16 -4.49
N LEU A 98 1.41 21.47 -3.30
CA LEU A 98 1.80 20.44 -2.32
C LEU A 98 0.59 19.68 -1.81
N GLN A 99 -0.56 20.34 -1.64
CA GLN A 99 -1.81 19.65 -1.32
C GLN A 99 -2.27 18.77 -2.49
N ALA A 100 -2.21 19.25 -3.74
CA ALA A 100 -2.53 18.45 -4.91
C ALA A 100 -1.63 17.21 -5.04
N LEU A 101 -0.35 17.32 -4.67
CA LEU A 101 0.56 16.18 -4.56
C LEU A 101 0.08 15.17 -3.50
N VAL A 102 -0.27 15.64 -2.29
CA VAL A 102 -0.82 14.76 -1.23
C VAL A 102 -2.09 14.04 -1.72
N ASP A 103 -3.00 14.77 -2.36
CA ASP A 103 -4.26 14.21 -2.86
C ASP A 103 -3.99 13.18 -3.97
N GLY A 104 -3.09 13.48 -4.91
CA GLY A 104 -2.67 12.56 -5.96
C GLY A 104 -2.00 11.29 -5.44
N MET A 105 -1.15 11.42 -4.41
CA MET A 105 -0.55 10.26 -3.72
C MET A 105 -1.62 9.36 -3.11
N GLN A 106 -2.57 9.96 -2.38
CA GLN A 106 -3.65 9.21 -1.72
C GLN A 106 -4.58 8.54 -2.74
N ASP A 107 -4.98 9.26 -3.79
CA ASP A 107 -5.83 8.74 -4.85
C ASP A 107 -5.16 7.57 -5.59
N SER A 108 -3.86 7.68 -5.88
CA SER A 108 -3.10 6.63 -6.55
C SER A 108 -3.00 5.38 -5.69
N VAL A 109 -2.62 5.53 -4.41
CA VAL A 109 -2.55 4.41 -3.47
C VAL A 109 -3.93 3.74 -3.31
N LYS A 110 -5.01 4.51 -3.11
CA LYS A 110 -6.38 3.97 -3.03
C LYS A 110 -6.77 3.22 -4.31
N SER A 111 -6.38 3.74 -5.47
CA SER A 111 -6.68 3.13 -6.77
C SER A 111 -5.95 1.81 -6.95
N ILE A 112 -4.67 1.76 -6.60
CA ILE A 112 -3.86 0.53 -6.64
C ILE A 112 -4.42 -0.50 -5.65
N ILE A 113 -4.82 -0.09 -4.44
CA ILE A 113 -5.46 -0.98 -3.45
C ILE A 113 -6.74 -1.62 -4.01
N ARG A 114 -7.59 -0.84 -4.69
CA ARG A 114 -8.81 -1.37 -5.32
C ARG A 114 -8.48 -2.43 -6.37
N LYS A 115 -7.53 -2.14 -7.25
CA LYS A 115 -7.09 -3.12 -8.26
C LYS A 115 -6.48 -4.38 -7.60
N ALA A 116 -5.63 -4.21 -6.60
CA ALA A 116 -5.00 -5.32 -5.89
C ALA A 116 -6.02 -6.20 -5.14
N HIS A 117 -7.14 -5.61 -4.65
CA HIS A 117 -8.22 -6.38 -4.03
C HIS A 117 -8.86 -7.39 -5.01
N ASP A 118 -9.02 -6.99 -6.27
CA ASP A 118 -9.55 -7.89 -7.31
C ASP A 118 -8.50 -8.93 -7.70
N GLU A 119 -7.25 -8.49 -7.90
CA GLU A 119 -6.16 -9.31 -8.41
C GLU A 119 -5.67 -10.37 -7.42
N VAL A 120 -5.70 -10.10 -6.11
CA VAL A 120 -5.21 -11.03 -5.09
C VAL A 120 -5.97 -12.37 -5.10
N GLN A 121 -7.23 -12.38 -5.52
CA GLN A 121 -8.04 -13.60 -5.59
C GLN A 121 -7.82 -14.38 -6.89
N THR A 122 -7.35 -13.72 -7.96
CA THR A 122 -7.32 -14.30 -9.32
C THR A 122 -5.90 -14.57 -9.84
N GLN A 123 -4.90 -13.80 -9.39
CA GLN A 123 -3.52 -13.95 -9.84
C GLN A 123 -2.79 -15.06 -9.07
N GLN A 124 -1.68 -15.53 -9.66
CA GLN A 124 -0.75 -16.39 -8.94
C GLN A 124 -0.04 -15.57 -7.85
N LEU A 125 0.28 -16.19 -6.72
CA LEU A 125 0.83 -15.50 -5.54
C LEU A 125 2.11 -14.73 -5.87
N GLU A 126 3.03 -15.35 -6.62
CA GLU A 126 4.31 -14.73 -6.99
C GLU A 126 4.11 -13.51 -7.91
N GLU A 127 3.21 -13.64 -8.89
CA GLU A 127 2.85 -12.55 -9.80
C GLU A 127 2.22 -11.39 -9.03
N PHE A 128 1.32 -11.69 -8.09
CA PHE A 128 0.69 -10.68 -7.23
C PHE A 128 1.72 -9.96 -6.35
N ILE A 129 2.58 -10.70 -5.64
CA ILE A 129 3.53 -10.11 -4.68
C ILE A 129 4.50 -9.15 -5.39
N PHE A 130 5.01 -9.53 -6.55
CA PHE A 130 6.00 -8.74 -7.29
C PHE A 130 5.39 -7.77 -8.31
N GLY A 131 4.10 -7.91 -8.62
CA GLY A 131 3.36 -7.01 -9.51
C GLY A 131 2.84 -5.74 -8.83
N HIS A 132 2.90 -5.67 -7.50
CA HIS A 132 2.41 -4.54 -6.71
C HIS A 132 3.49 -3.96 -5.79
N PRO A 133 3.35 -2.68 -5.38
CA PRO A 133 4.18 -2.11 -4.33
C PRO A 133 4.09 -2.96 -3.05
N ALA A 134 5.19 -3.09 -2.31
CA ALA A 134 5.36 -4.02 -1.20
C ALA A 134 4.26 -3.89 -0.13
N GLN A 135 3.88 -2.66 0.22
CA GLN A 135 2.80 -2.41 1.18
C GLN A 135 1.42 -2.83 0.65
N ILE A 136 1.20 -2.71 -0.66
CA ILE A 136 -0.04 -3.14 -1.32
C ILE A 136 -0.08 -4.67 -1.39
N SER A 137 1.02 -5.32 -1.76
CA SER A 137 1.12 -6.79 -1.76
C SER A 137 0.83 -7.36 -0.38
N LEU A 138 1.43 -6.77 0.66
CA LEU A 138 1.16 -7.14 2.05
C LEU A 138 -0.33 -6.96 2.40
N LEU A 139 -0.92 -5.81 2.08
CA LEU A 139 -2.32 -5.53 2.35
C LEU A 139 -3.26 -6.50 1.62
N GLY A 140 -2.96 -6.85 0.36
CA GLY A 140 -3.75 -7.81 -0.40
C GLY A 140 -3.75 -9.20 0.22
N ILE A 141 -2.60 -9.68 0.68
CA ILE A 141 -2.50 -10.95 1.42
C ILE A 141 -3.33 -10.88 2.72
N GLN A 142 -3.30 -9.75 3.42
CA GLN A 142 -4.14 -9.55 4.62
C GLN A 142 -5.64 -9.54 4.31
N PHE A 143 -6.06 -8.93 3.20
CA PHE A 143 -7.45 -9.01 2.74
C PHE A 143 -7.87 -10.44 2.43
N MET A 144 -7.04 -11.21 1.71
CA MET A 144 -7.33 -12.61 1.43
C MET A 144 -7.48 -13.43 2.71
N TRP A 145 -6.52 -13.31 3.62
CA TRP A 145 -6.57 -14.01 4.90
C TRP A 145 -7.83 -13.66 5.70
N THR A 146 -8.12 -12.37 5.84
CA THR A 146 -9.29 -11.88 6.60
C THR A 146 -10.58 -12.41 5.98
N ASN A 147 -10.71 -12.35 4.66
CA ASN A 147 -11.90 -12.80 3.95
C ASN A 147 -12.09 -14.34 4.07
N ASP A 148 -11.01 -15.11 3.91
CA ASP A 148 -11.03 -16.56 4.03
C ASP A 148 -11.46 -16.99 5.44
N MET A 149 -10.87 -16.38 6.47
CA MET A 149 -11.19 -16.70 7.87
C MET A 149 -12.60 -16.26 8.27
N GLN A 150 -13.01 -15.06 7.88
CA GLN A 150 -14.37 -14.54 8.10
C GLN A 150 -15.42 -15.43 7.43
N SER A 151 -15.18 -15.82 6.18
CA SER A 151 -16.09 -16.69 5.42
C SER A 151 -16.18 -18.07 6.06
N ALA A 152 -15.04 -18.65 6.46
CA ALA A 152 -14.99 -19.93 7.14
C ALA A 152 -15.74 -19.89 8.49
N LEU A 153 -15.56 -18.85 9.29
CA LEU A 153 -16.26 -18.64 10.55
C LEU A 153 -17.77 -18.52 10.35
N THR A 154 -18.21 -17.83 9.29
CA THR A 154 -19.62 -17.65 8.97
C THR A 154 -20.33 -18.98 8.72
N ILE A 155 -19.64 -19.94 8.08
CA ILE A 155 -20.19 -21.28 7.78
C ILE A 155 -19.73 -22.38 8.75
N ALA A 156 -18.94 -22.05 9.78
CA ALA A 156 -18.30 -23.03 10.66
C ALA A 156 -19.30 -23.84 11.52
N LYS A 157 -20.52 -23.32 11.71
CA LYS A 157 -21.61 -24.05 12.37
C LYS A 157 -22.20 -25.14 11.46
N GLN A 158 -22.24 -24.92 10.15
CA GLN A 158 -22.77 -25.86 9.15
C GLN A 158 -21.69 -26.81 8.61
N SER A 159 -20.47 -26.34 8.40
CA SER A 159 -19.33 -27.13 7.90
C SER A 159 -18.23 -27.24 8.95
N LYS A 160 -17.98 -28.46 9.42
CA LYS A 160 -16.90 -28.74 10.37
C LYS A 160 -15.51 -28.58 9.75
N GLU A 161 -15.41 -28.64 8.42
CA GLU A 161 -14.14 -28.58 7.68
C GLU A 161 -13.76 -27.17 7.25
N ALA A 162 -14.71 -26.21 7.22
CA ALA A 162 -14.47 -24.86 6.71
C ALA A 162 -13.24 -24.17 7.32
N MET A 163 -13.12 -24.19 8.65
CA MET A 163 -11.96 -23.61 9.35
C MET A 163 -10.66 -24.36 9.05
N ARG A 164 -10.72 -25.68 8.86
CA ARG A 164 -9.55 -26.50 8.53
C ARG A 164 -9.09 -26.23 7.09
N GLU A 165 -10.02 -26.06 6.16
CA GLU A 165 -9.73 -25.70 4.77
C GLU A 165 -9.13 -24.30 4.68
N ALA A 166 -9.71 -23.32 5.37
CA ALA A 166 -9.17 -21.96 5.44
C ALA A 166 -7.75 -21.94 6.01
N PHE A 167 -7.52 -22.59 7.16
CA PHE A 167 -6.17 -22.72 7.73
C PHE A 167 -5.19 -23.39 6.77
N LYS A 168 -5.61 -24.49 6.11
CA LYS A 168 -4.76 -25.21 5.16
C LYS A 168 -4.34 -24.28 4.01
N LYS A 169 -5.26 -23.47 3.48
CA LYS A 169 -4.96 -22.48 2.44
C LYS A 169 -3.88 -21.50 2.89
N GLN A 170 -3.98 -20.96 4.10
CA GLN A 170 -2.94 -20.04 4.65
C GLN A 170 -1.60 -20.76 4.88
N ALA A 171 -1.63 -21.99 5.40
CA ALA A 171 -0.43 -22.77 5.63
C ALA A 171 0.29 -23.13 4.32
N ASP A 172 -0.45 -23.41 3.25
CA ASP A 172 0.11 -23.72 1.93
C ASP A 172 0.67 -22.47 1.25
N MET A 173 0.00 -21.32 1.36
CA MET A 173 0.51 -20.02 0.91
C MET A 173 1.83 -19.64 1.62
N LEU A 174 1.91 -19.86 2.93
CA LEU A 174 3.15 -19.62 3.68
C LEU A 174 4.32 -20.47 3.14
N LYS A 175 4.07 -21.75 2.87
CA LYS A 175 5.09 -22.64 2.29
C LYS A 175 5.54 -22.15 0.92
N GLU A 176 4.59 -21.71 0.09
CA GLU A 176 4.88 -21.17 -1.23
C GLU A 176 5.79 -19.92 -1.13
N MET A 177 5.47 -18.97 -0.25
CA MET A 177 6.31 -17.79 -0.01
C MET A 177 7.72 -18.16 0.46
N ILE A 178 7.84 -19.14 1.37
CA ILE A 178 9.15 -19.63 1.84
C ILE A 178 9.94 -20.21 0.67
N VAL A 179 9.32 -21.05 -0.17
CA VAL A 179 9.96 -21.64 -1.34
C VAL A 179 10.44 -20.55 -2.30
N ILE A 180 9.59 -19.57 -2.62
CA ILE A 180 9.95 -18.43 -3.46
C ILE A 180 11.17 -17.72 -2.87
N THR A 181 11.16 -17.40 -1.58
CA THR A 181 12.26 -16.69 -0.89
C THR A 181 13.60 -17.42 -1.00
N THR A 182 13.64 -18.75 -1.04
CA THR A 182 14.92 -19.49 -1.16
C THR A 182 15.58 -19.40 -2.54
N ARG A 183 14.88 -18.92 -3.57
CA ARG A 183 15.41 -18.83 -4.94
C ARG A 183 16.48 -17.76 -5.04
N THR A 184 17.55 -18.03 -5.78
CA THR A 184 18.67 -17.10 -6.01
C THR A 184 18.35 -16.00 -7.03
N THR A 185 17.26 -16.13 -7.77
CA THR A 185 16.83 -15.20 -8.83
C THR A 185 16.16 -13.92 -8.32
N ILE A 186 15.80 -13.86 -7.03
CA ILE A 186 15.06 -12.75 -6.45
C ILE A 186 16.03 -11.63 -6.04
N GLY A 187 15.72 -10.41 -6.49
CA GLY A 187 16.45 -9.20 -6.15
C GLY A 187 16.47 -8.91 -4.64
N LYS A 188 17.40 -8.07 -4.19
CA LYS A 188 17.57 -7.76 -2.76
C LYS A 188 16.32 -7.11 -2.14
N ASN A 189 15.69 -6.17 -2.86
CA ASN A 189 14.48 -5.48 -2.38
C ASN A 189 13.28 -6.42 -2.36
N ASP A 190 13.05 -7.16 -3.45
CA ASP A 190 11.98 -8.15 -3.56
C ASP A 190 12.06 -9.22 -2.47
N ARG A 191 13.28 -9.68 -2.17
CA ARG A 191 13.52 -10.63 -1.07
C ARG A 191 13.12 -10.04 0.27
N LYS A 192 13.54 -8.80 0.57
CA LYS A 192 13.17 -8.10 1.81
C LYS A 192 11.66 -7.87 1.91
N ASN A 193 11.00 -7.55 0.79
CA ASN A 193 9.55 -7.38 0.71
C ASN A 193 8.83 -8.69 1.00
N LEU A 194 9.29 -9.79 0.41
CA LEU A 194 8.74 -11.13 0.64
C LEU A 194 8.99 -11.64 2.06
N GLU A 195 10.18 -11.42 2.63
CA GLU A 195 10.48 -11.72 4.04
C GLU A 195 9.54 -10.97 5.00
N THR A 196 9.20 -9.72 4.67
CA THR A 196 8.21 -8.93 5.42
C THR A 196 6.81 -9.56 5.32
N CYS A 197 6.39 -9.98 4.12
CA CYS A 197 5.12 -10.67 3.91
C CYS A 197 5.06 -12.00 4.70
N ILE A 198 6.13 -12.78 4.66
CA ILE A 198 6.26 -14.03 5.42
C ILE A 198 6.12 -13.76 6.92
N THR A 199 6.80 -12.75 7.44
CA THR A 199 6.76 -12.42 8.87
C THR A 199 5.34 -12.15 9.35
N VAL A 200 4.57 -11.36 8.59
CA VAL A 200 3.16 -11.08 8.93
C VAL A 200 2.30 -12.34 8.74
N HIS A 201 2.52 -13.09 7.66
CA HIS A 201 1.69 -14.26 7.37
C HIS A 201 1.93 -15.44 8.32
N VAL A 202 3.13 -15.55 8.91
CA VAL A 202 3.45 -16.47 10.01
C VAL A 202 2.49 -16.24 11.17
N HIS A 203 2.30 -14.98 11.58
CA HIS A 203 1.38 -14.58 12.66
C HIS A 203 -0.08 -14.88 12.29
N GLN A 204 -0.50 -14.58 11.06
CA GLN A 204 -1.86 -14.88 10.58
C GLN A 204 -2.16 -16.38 10.59
N ARG A 205 -1.21 -17.20 10.15
CA ARG A 205 -1.33 -18.67 10.16
C ARG A 205 -1.35 -19.22 11.58
N ASP A 206 -0.56 -18.68 12.51
CA ASP A 206 -0.59 -19.08 13.93
C ASP A 206 -1.94 -18.72 14.56
N THR A 207 -2.45 -17.52 14.29
CA THR A 207 -3.78 -17.07 14.71
C THR A 207 -4.88 -17.99 14.16
N SER A 208 -4.79 -18.36 12.88
CA SER A 208 -5.73 -19.29 12.24
C SER A 208 -5.73 -20.66 12.92
N GLU A 209 -4.55 -21.16 13.29
CA GLU A 209 -4.39 -22.41 14.04
C GLU A 209 -4.99 -22.30 15.45
N GLU A 210 -4.78 -21.18 16.14
CA GLU A 210 -5.33 -20.93 17.47
C GLU A 210 -6.86 -20.91 17.47
N LEU A 211 -7.48 -20.22 16.51
CA LEU A 211 -8.94 -20.19 16.34
C LEU A 211 -9.51 -21.60 16.11
N MET A 212 -8.81 -22.42 15.33
CA MET A 212 -9.18 -23.83 15.14
C MET A 212 -9.07 -24.65 16.44
N LYS A 213 -7.95 -24.51 17.16
CA LYS A 213 -7.71 -25.22 18.43
C LYS A 213 -8.77 -24.86 19.48
N LYS A 214 -9.16 -23.58 19.54
CA LYS A 214 -10.23 -23.05 20.39
C LYS A 214 -11.64 -23.39 19.88
N ARG A 215 -11.77 -23.97 18.68
CA ARG A 215 -13.04 -24.33 18.04
C ARG A 215 -13.98 -23.14 17.90
N ILE A 216 -13.44 -21.98 17.54
CA ILE A 216 -14.24 -20.77 17.26
C ILE A 216 -15.10 -21.02 16.01
N LYS A 217 -16.38 -20.61 16.08
CA LYS A 217 -17.38 -20.84 15.02
C LYS A 217 -18.31 -19.66 14.81
N ASP A 218 -17.96 -18.51 15.35
CA ASP A 218 -18.77 -17.31 15.25
C ASP A 218 -17.89 -16.15 14.79
N PRO A 219 -18.23 -15.47 13.69
CA PRO A 219 -17.51 -14.27 13.28
C PRO A 219 -17.64 -13.11 14.29
N ALA A 220 -18.60 -13.15 15.22
CA ALA A 220 -18.70 -12.19 16.31
C ALA A 220 -17.97 -12.66 17.60
N ASP A 221 -17.19 -13.74 17.54
CA ASP A 221 -16.42 -14.20 18.69
C ASP A 221 -15.27 -13.23 19.00
N PHE A 222 -15.09 -12.93 20.28
CA PHE A 222 -14.03 -12.02 20.75
C PHE A 222 -12.64 -12.47 20.31
N GLU A 223 -12.37 -13.77 20.27
CA GLU A 223 -11.06 -14.29 19.87
C GLU A 223 -10.69 -13.96 18.42
N TRP A 224 -11.70 -13.80 17.55
CA TRP A 224 -11.53 -13.31 16.20
C TRP A 224 -11.56 -11.79 16.12
N MET A 225 -12.54 -11.14 16.78
CA MET A 225 -12.70 -9.67 16.71
C MET A 225 -11.51 -8.89 17.30
N LYS A 226 -10.73 -9.50 18.20
CA LYS A 226 -9.53 -8.85 18.77
C LYS A 226 -8.33 -8.86 17.82
N GLN A 227 -8.38 -9.59 16.71
CA GLN A 227 -7.32 -9.61 15.72
C GLN A 227 -7.42 -8.34 14.87
N CYS A 228 -6.27 -7.71 14.62
CA CYS A 228 -6.17 -6.52 13.77
C CYS A 228 -5.96 -6.91 12.31
#